data_AF-E3N6H1-F1
#
_entry.id   AF-E3N6H1-F1
#
_cell.length_a   1.000
_cell.length_b   1.000
_cell.length_c   1.000
_cell.angle_alpha   90.00
_cell.angle_beta   90.00
_cell.angle_gamma   90.00
#
_symmetry.space_group_name_H-M   'P 1'
#
loop_
_entity.id
_entity.type
_entity.pdbx_description
1 polymer ?
#
loop_
_entity_poly.entity_id
_entity_poly.type
_entity_poly.pdbx_seq_one_letter_code
_entity_poly.pdbx_strand_id
1 'polypeptide(L)'
;MYKIYVFSLFLTYSALSSISDEFQFDGQEFWDDESRNLCDDVELDTTWQWEKAVCFEYFWNYQAVKMEVIAWRPGLVIYRDLFTGKQVEDYLRLMEEQEFEEQQVVDDDGTEFYSKVRKANGTQIIAKDFPAALSIFNTVKNLMPNLDFKYAEDIVALSYHPGGHYATHHDYLEYPSEKEWDAWMRNYGNRFGTLIM
;
A
#
# COMPACT_ATOMS: atom_id res chain seq x y z
N MET A 1 45.64 -32.31 3.21
CA MET A 1 44.23 -32.33 2.76
C MET A 1 44.03 -31.16 1.82
N TYR A 2 43.73 -31.45 0.56
CA TYR A 2 43.75 -30.49 -0.53
C TYR A 2 42.60 -29.46 -0.40
N LYS A 3 42.94 -28.17 -0.48
CA LYS A 3 41.98 -27.07 -0.60
C LYS A 3 41.48 -27.01 -2.04
N ILE A 4 40.19 -27.22 -2.24
CA ILE A 4 39.53 -26.96 -3.52
C ILE A 4 39.02 -25.52 -3.47
N TYR A 5 39.55 -24.68 -4.36
CA TYR A 5 39.04 -23.35 -4.64
C TYR A 5 38.09 -23.46 -5.84
N VAL A 6 36.82 -23.14 -5.65
CA VAL A 6 35.86 -23.02 -6.76
C VAL A 6 35.92 -21.58 -7.25
N PHE A 7 36.51 -21.38 -8.42
CA PHE A 7 36.41 -20.15 -9.21
C PHE A 7 35.11 -20.23 -10.02
N SER A 8 34.08 -19.47 -9.65
CA SER A 8 32.96 -19.20 -10.53
C SER A 8 33.29 -17.99 -11.39
N LEU A 9 33.48 -18.26 -12.69
CA LEU A 9 33.71 -17.26 -13.72
C LEU A 9 32.44 -16.41 -13.87
N PHE A 10 32.50 -15.12 -13.51
CA PHE A 10 31.49 -14.16 -13.92
C PHE A 10 31.64 -13.91 -15.42
N LEU A 11 30.71 -14.42 -16.21
CA LEU A 11 30.49 -13.95 -17.57
C LEU A 11 29.79 -12.59 -17.48
N THR A 12 30.59 -11.53 -17.43
CA THR A 12 30.10 -10.16 -17.66
C THR A 12 29.72 -10.04 -19.12
N TYR A 13 28.43 -10.10 -19.43
CA TYR A 13 27.94 -9.71 -20.74
C TYR A 13 27.92 -8.18 -20.80
N SER A 14 28.99 -7.60 -21.34
CA SER A 14 29.08 -6.18 -21.67
C SER A 14 28.26 -5.91 -22.93
N ALA A 15 26.94 -5.84 -22.80
CA ALA A 15 26.11 -5.18 -23.82
C ALA A 15 26.09 -3.68 -23.50
N LEU A 16 27.12 -2.97 -23.96
CA LEU A 16 27.00 -1.54 -24.23
C LEU A 16 26.09 -1.37 -25.45
N SER A 17 24.78 -1.42 -25.19
CA SER A 17 23.78 -0.86 -26.09
C SER A 17 23.57 0.58 -25.66
N SER A 18 24.35 1.49 -26.25
CA SER A 18 24.06 2.92 -26.23
C SER A 18 22.77 3.18 -27.01
N ILE A 19 21.65 3.20 -26.29
CA ILE A 19 20.44 4.02 -26.42
C ILE A 19 19.69 3.70 -25.13
N SER A 20 19.82 4.53 -24.10
CA SER A 20 18.88 4.49 -22.98
C SER A 20 17.62 5.19 -23.46
N ASP A 21 16.78 4.47 -24.20
CA ASP A 21 15.37 4.83 -24.21
C ASP A 21 14.94 4.71 -22.74
N GLU A 22 14.73 5.86 -22.10
CA GLU A 22 14.19 5.97 -20.75
C GLU A 22 12.95 5.07 -20.70
N PHE A 23 12.94 4.07 -19.82
CA PHE A 23 11.87 3.08 -19.74
C PHE A 23 10.52 3.81 -19.66
N GLN A 24 9.74 3.74 -20.75
CA GLN A 24 8.44 4.37 -20.82
C GLN A 24 7.38 3.38 -20.34
N PHE A 25 6.48 3.82 -19.47
CA PHE A 25 5.34 3.03 -19.03
C PHE A 25 4.05 3.85 -19.07
N ASP A 26 2.91 3.17 -19.22
CA ASP A 26 1.60 3.81 -19.18
C ASP A 26 1.43 4.55 -17.86
N GLY A 27 1.10 5.84 -17.89
CA GLY A 27 0.86 6.62 -16.67
C GLY A 27 2.10 7.29 -16.09
N GLN A 28 3.26 7.20 -16.74
CA GLN A 28 4.48 7.90 -16.35
C GLN A 28 4.29 9.42 -16.17
N GLU A 29 3.34 10.02 -16.90
CA GLU A 29 3.02 11.45 -16.83
C GLU A 29 2.44 11.88 -15.47
N PHE A 30 2.01 10.93 -14.64
CA PHE A 30 1.50 11.16 -13.30
C PHE A 30 2.57 11.03 -12.20
N TRP A 31 3.82 10.73 -12.57
CA TRP A 31 4.92 10.58 -11.63
C TRP A 31 5.88 11.76 -11.74
N ASP A 32 6.17 12.40 -10.60
CA ASP A 32 7.24 13.38 -10.53
C ASP A 32 8.63 12.70 -10.49
N ASP A 33 9.67 13.44 -10.87
CA ASP A 33 11.03 12.91 -10.96
C ASP A 33 11.55 12.36 -9.62
N GLU A 34 11.18 12.98 -8.50
CA GLU A 34 11.60 12.54 -7.16
C GLU A 34 11.02 11.16 -6.85
N SER A 35 9.71 10.99 -7.03
CA SER A 35 8.99 9.72 -6.86
C SER A 35 9.51 8.63 -7.79
N ARG A 36 9.84 8.95 -9.05
CA ARG A 36 10.44 7.99 -9.99
C ARG A 36 11.83 7.53 -9.54
N ASN A 37 12.66 8.48 -9.10
CA ASN A 37 14.01 8.17 -8.64
C ASN A 37 14.01 7.29 -7.39
N LEU A 38 13.03 7.42 -6.49
CA LEU A 38 12.88 6.54 -5.31
C LEU A 38 12.60 5.08 -5.69
N CYS A 39 11.99 4.81 -6.85
CA CYS A 39 11.78 3.45 -7.34
C CYS A 39 13.09 2.81 -7.85
N ASP A 40 13.99 3.61 -8.42
CA ASP A 40 15.24 3.14 -9.01
C ASP A 40 16.37 3.03 -7.98
N ASP A 41 16.38 3.91 -6.97
CA ASP A 41 17.36 3.93 -5.89
C ASP A 41 16.71 4.19 -4.53
N VAL A 42 16.51 3.10 -3.77
CA VAL A 42 15.93 3.14 -2.42
C VAL A 42 16.80 3.91 -1.42
N GLU A 43 18.12 4.07 -1.67
CA GLU A 43 19.00 4.82 -0.78
C GLU A 43 18.71 6.33 -0.82
N LEU A 44 17.96 6.80 -1.83
CA LEU A 44 17.45 8.17 -1.89
C LEU A 44 16.33 8.41 -0.86
N ASP A 45 15.64 7.37 -0.37
CA ASP A 45 14.67 7.52 0.71
C ASP A 45 15.40 7.79 2.02
N THR A 46 15.36 9.04 2.46
CA THR A 46 15.89 9.49 3.76
C THR A 46 14.79 9.79 4.76
N THR A 47 13.53 9.45 4.47
CA THR A 47 12.37 9.75 5.33
C THR A 47 12.51 9.10 6.71
N TRP A 48 13.11 7.91 6.78
CA TRP A 48 13.42 7.22 8.02
C TRP A 48 14.52 7.90 8.87
N GLN A 49 15.36 8.74 8.26
CA GLN A 49 16.42 9.51 8.95
C GLN A 49 15.87 10.75 9.65
N TRP A 50 14.56 10.95 9.62
CA TRP A 50 13.97 12.13 10.24
C TRP A 50 14.34 12.21 11.72
N GLU A 51 14.95 13.32 12.13
CA GLU A 51 15.49 13.51 13.49
C GLU A 51 14.42 13.36 14.59
N LYS A 52 13.15 13.48 14.23
CA LYS A 52 11.99 13.36 15.13
C LYS A 52 11.26 12.03 15.00
N ALA A 53 11.80 11.09 14.25
CA ALA A 53 11.27 9.74 14.21
C ALA A 53 11.44 9.08 15.59
N VAL A 54 10.38 8.45 16.09
CA VAL A 54 10.38 7.84 17.43
C VAL A 54 9.85 6.42 17.34
N CYS A 55 10.61 5.48 17.87
CA CYS A 55 10.18 4.10 18.05
C CYS A 55 9.78 3.87 19.51
N PHE A 56 8.63 3.24 19.74
CA PHE A 56 8.25 2.81 21.08
C PHE A 56 7.40 1.55 21.06
N GLU A 57 7.45 0.85 22.17
CA GLU A 57 6.67 -0.36 22.43
C GLU A 57 5.71 -0.06 23.58
N TYR A 58 4.44 -0.43 23.41
CA TYR A 58 3.45 -0.35 24.47
C TYR A 58 2.68 -1.67 24.59
N PHE A 59 2.20 -1.97 25.80
CA PHE A 59 1.37 -3.14 26.05
C PHE A 59 -0.09 -2.75 26.02
N TRP A 60 -0.86 -3.46 25.22
CA TRP A 60 -2.31 -3.30 25.13
C TRP A 60 -2.97 -4.68 25.04
N ASN A 61 -3.98 -4.94 25.87
CA ASN A 61 -4.63 -6.26 25.96
C ASN A 61 -3.65 -7.45 26.06
N TYR A 62 -2.58 -7.29 26.87
CA TYR A 62 -1.51 -8.28 27.06
C TYR A 62 -0.71 -8.62 25.79
N GLN A 63 -0.78 -7.78 24.76
CA GLN A 63 0.01 -7.87 23.54
C GLN A 63 0.95 -6.66 23.45
N ALA A 64 2.20 -6.91 23.07
CA ALA A 64 3.15 -5.86 22.77
C ALA A 64 2.82 -5.27 21.39
N VAL A 65 2.66 -3.96 21.32
CA VAL A 65 2.49 -3.23 20.06
C VAL A 65 3.75 -2.42 19.83
N LYS A 66 4.40 -2.68 18.69
CA LYS A 66 5.61 -2.01 18.26
C LYS A 66 5.25 -0.95 17.23
N MET A 67 5.62 0.30 17.50
CA MET A 67 5.21 1.41 16.68
C MET A 67 6.37 2.35 16.39
N GLU A 68 6.44 2.84 15.16
CA GLU A 68 7.41 3.83 14.70
C GLU A 68 6.65 5.02 14.13
N VAL A 69 6.83 6.20 14.72
CA VAL A 69 6.31 7.45 14.17
C VAL A 69 7.37 8.04 13.26
N ILE A 70 7.14 8.00 11.94
CA ILE A 70 8.09 8.45 10.92
C ILE A 70 7.86 9.92 10.55
N ALA A 71 6.62 10.40 10.64
CA ALA A 71 6.29 11.81 10.46
C ALA A 71 5.17 12.22 11.43
N TRP A 72 5.24 13.44 11.98
CA TRP A 72 4.19 14.00 12.84
C TRP A 72 3.17 14.83 12.04
N ARG A 73 3.55 15.36 10.86
CA ARG A 73 2.71 16.19 9.98
C ARG A 73 3.14 16.02 8.51
N PRO A 74 2.37 15.29 7.68
CA PRO A 74 1.23 14.45 8.05
C PRO A 74 1.66 13.33 9.01
N GLY A 75 0.71 12.78 9.77
CA GLY A 75 0.99 11.65 10.67
C GLY A 75 1.29 10.39 9.86
N LEU A 76 2.52 9.88 9.94
CA LEU A 76 2.93 8.63 9.31
C LEU A 76 3.47 7.69 10.38
N VAL A 77 2.83 6.53 10.51
CA VAL A 77 3.09 5.57 11.58
C VAL A 77 3.21 4.17 11.01
N ILE A 78 4.25 3.45 11.41
CA ILE A 78 4.47 2.04 11.07
C ILE A 78 4.16 1.19 12.31
N TYR A 79 3.23 0.25 12.17
CA TYR A 79 2.99 -0.80 13.15
C TYR A 79 3.78 -2.04 12.76
N ARG A 80 4.82 -2.37 13.54
CA ARG A 80 5.67 -3.53 13.27
C ARG A 80 5.06 -4.78 13.88
N ASP A 81 5.18 -5.90 13.15
CA ASP A 81 4.70 -7.22 13.57
C ASP A 81 3.22 -7.22 14.00
N LEU A 82 2.38 -6.38 13.36
CA LEU A 82 0.97 -6.23 13.73
C LEU A 82 0.18 -7.54 13.56
N PHE A 83 0.51 -8.32 12.53
CA PHE A 83 -0.10 -9.60 12.21
C PHE A 83 0.86 -10.74 12.43
N THR A 84 0.34 -11.87 12.90
CA THR A 84 1.11 -13.12 12.96
C THR A 84 1.33 -13.68 11.56
N GLY A 85 2.42 -14.44 11.35
CA GLY A 85 2.68 -15.08 10.05
C GLY A 85 1.53 -15.98 9.59
N LYS A 86 0.81 -16.63 10.53
CA LYS A 86 -0.39 -17.41 10.22
C LYS A 86 -1.54 -16.54 9.69
N GLN A 87 -1.77 -15.37 10.29
CA GLN A 87 -2.83 -14.47 9.80
C GLN A 87 -2.53 -13.97 8.39
N VAL A 88 -1.26 -13.66 8.11
CA VAL A 88 -0.81 -13.28 6.76
C VAL A 88 -1.02 -14.44 5.78
N GLU A 89 -0.58 -15.65 6.11
CA GLU A 89 -0.76 -16.83 5.26
C GLU A 89 -2.24 -17.15 4.98
N ASP A 90 -3.09 -17.11 6.02
CA ASP A 90 -4.52 -17.37 5.88
C ASP A 90 -5.20 -16.31 4.99
N TYR A 91 -4.79 -15.04 5.11
CA TYR A 91 -5.33 -13.97 4.28
C TYR A 91 -4.86 -14.06 2.83
N LEU A 92 -3.59 -14.38 2.58
CA LEU A 92 -3.07 -14.61 1.23
C LEU A 92 -3.78 -15.77 0.53
N ARG A 93 -4.04 -16.87 1.26
CA ARG A 93 -4.82 -18.00 0.74
C ARG A 93 -6.25 -17.61 0.38
N LEU A 94 -6.89 -16.76 1.19
CA LEU A 94 -8.18 -16.20 0.84
C LEU A 94 -8.11 -15.42 -0.48
N MET A 95 -7.05 -14.62 -0.69
CA MET A 95 -6.87 -13.84 -1.93
C MET A 95 -6.71 -14.75 -3.15
N GLU A 96 -6.05 -15.90 -3.03
CA GLU A 96 -5.94 -16.88 -4.12
C GLU A 96 -7.31 -17.45 -4.57
N GLU A 97 -8.31 -17.41 -3.68
CA GLU A 97 -9.68 -17.87 -3.96
C GLU A 97 -10.60 -16.75 -4.47
N GLN A 98 -10.15 -15.49 -4.44
CA GLN A 98 -10.96 -14.35 -4.91
C GLN A 98 -10.71 -14.04 -6.38
N GLU A 99 -11.74 -13.52 -7.04
CA GLU A 99 -11.60 -12.92 -8.37
C GLU A 99 -11.13 -11.47 -8.24
N PHE A 100 -10.02 -11.16 -8.93
CA PHE A 100 -9.42 -9.84 -8.99
C PHE A 100 -9.65 -9.26 -10.37
N GLU A 101 -10.33 -8.13 -10.44
CA GLU A 101 -10.64 -7.44 -11.69
C GLU A 101 -9.77 -6.19 -11.84
N GLU A 102 -9.39 -5.86 -13.06
CA GLU A 102 -8.65 -4.62 -13.35
C GLU A 102 -9.50 -3.43 -12.89
N GLN A 103 -8.92 -2.60 -12.02
CA GLN A 103 -9.65 -1.52 -11.37
C GLN A 103 -10.05 -0.44 -12.38
N GLN A 104 -11.35 -0.20 -12.48
CA GLN A 104 -11.91 0.92 -13.24
C GLN A 104 -12.19 2.09 -12.31
N VAL A 105 -12.16 3.29 -12.87
CA VAL A 105 -12.60 4.52 -12.21
C VAL A 105 -13.71 5.13 -13.03
N VAL A 106 -14.54 5.95 -12.40
CA VAL A 106 -15.64 6.65 -13.06
C VAL A 106 -15.18 8.07 -13.37
N ASP A 107 -15.36 8.53 -14.61
CA ASP A 107 -15.12 9.93 -14.98
C ASP A 107 -16.26 10.86 -14.50
N ASP A 108 -16.07 12.16 -14.70
CA ASP A 108 -17.07 13.18 -14.33
C ASP A 108 -18.43 12.99 -15.04
N ASP A 109 -18.44 12.31 -16.19
CA ASP A 109 -19.63 12.01 -16.99
C ASP A 109 -20.31 10.68 -16.57
N GLY A 110 -19.75 9.97 -15.59
CA GLY A 110 -20.28 8.70 -15.10
C GLY A 110 -19.83 7.47 -15.91
N THR A 111 -18.86 7.62 -16.82
CA THR A 111 -18.32 6.54 -17.65
C THR A 111 -17.17 5.83 -16.93
N GLU A 112 -17.24 4.51 -16.86
CA GLU A 112 -16.14 3.69 -16.34
C GLU A 112 -14.99 3.64 -17.35
N PHE A 113 -13.78 3.97 -16.89
CA PHE A 113 -12.57 3.88 -17.69
C PHE A 113 -11.39 3.33 -16.86
N TYR A 114 -10.40 2.79 -17.55
CA TYR A 114 -9.17 2.31 -16.92
C TYR A 114 -8.25 3.50 -16.65
N SER A 115 -8.05 3.79 -15.36
CA SER A 115 -7.17 4.88 -14.94
C SER A 115 -5.72 4.56 -15.30
N LYS A 116 -5.03 5.54 -15.86
CA LYS A 116 -3.57 5.51 -15.99
C LYS A 116 -2.85 5.94 -14.71
N VAL A 117 -3.59 6.43 -13.71
CA VAL A 117 -3.03 6.80 -12.39
C VAL A 117 -2.86 5.55 -11.52
N ARG A 118 -3.78 4.58 -11.65
CA ARG A 118 -3.75 3.30 -10.92
C ARG A 118 -3.95 2.15 -11.88
N LYS A 119 -2.91 1.34 -12.04
CA LYS A 119 -2.94 0.08 -12.79
C LYS A 119 -2.75 -1.09 -11.83
N ALA A 120 -3.86 -1.62 -11.33
CA ALA A 120 -3.90 -2.72 -10.37
C ALA A 120 -5.16 -3.54 -10.61
N ASN A 121 -5.10 -4.84 -10.30
CA ASN A 121 -6.31 -5.62 -10.13
C ASN A 121 -6.74 -5.53 -8.68
N GLY A 122 -8.03 -5.47 -8.42
CA GLY A 122 -8.54 -5.30 -7.07
C GLY A 122 -9.86 -6.01 -6.82
N THR A 123 -10.14 -6.22 -5.55
CA THR A 123 -11.39 -6.78 -5.06
C THR A 123 -11.70 -6.23 -3.67
N GLN A 124 -12.99 -6.19 -3.31
CA GLN A 124 -13.45 -5.71 -2.01
C GLN A 124 -13.72 -6.91 -1.10
N ILE A 125 -13.09 -6.91 0.08
CA ILE A 125 -13.19 -7.97 1.08
C ILE A 125 -13.97 -7.46 2.28
N ILE A 126 -15.22 -7.87 2.38
CA ILE A 126 -16.07 -7.59 3.53
C ILE A 126 -15.62 -8.49 4.69
N ALA A 127 -14.98 -7.91 5.70
CA ALA A 127 -14.26 -8.67 6.72
C ALA A 127 -15.13 -9.73 7.42
N LYS A 128 -16.41 -9.44 7.68
CA LYS A 128 -17.33 -10.36 8.38
C LYS A 128 -17.65 -11.63 7.60
N ASP A 129 -17.45 -11.64 6.29
CA ASP A 129 -17.82 -12.75 5.41
C ASP A 129 -16.71 -13.81 5.35
N PHE A 130 -15.48 -13.46 5.78
CA PHE A 130 -14.32 -14.35 5.70
C PHE A 130 -13.56 -14.42 7.04
N PRO A 131 -13.37 -15.61 7.63
CA PRO A 131 -12.65 -15.74 8.91
C PRO A 131 -11.23 -15.16 8.91
N ALA A 132 -10.49 -15.29 7.81
CA ALA A 132 -9.14 -14.73 7.68
C ALA A 132 -9.16 -13.20 7.70
N ALA A 133 -10.05 -12.57 6.92
CA ALA A 133 -10.23 -11.13 6.89
C ALA A 133 -10.74 -10.58 8.24
N LEU A 134 -11.70 -11.29 8.86
CA LEU A 134 -12.20 -10.94 10.19
C LEU A 134 -11.10 -10.98 11.26
N SER A 135 -10.17 -11.94 11.14
CA SER A 135 -9.03 -12.06 12.06
C SER A 135 -8.14 -10.83 12.02
N ILE A 136 -7.70 -10.40 10.82
CA ILE A 136 -6.84 -9.21 10.67
C ILE A 136 -7.58 -7.93 11.08
N PHE A 137 -8.85 -7.77 10.69
CA PHE A 137 -9.66 -6.61 11.06
C PHE A 137 -9.82 -6.47 12.57
N ASN A 138 -10.09 -7.58 13.26
CA ASN A 138 -10.18 -7.58 14.72
C ASN A 138 -8.82 -7.30 15.39
N THR A 139 -7.71 -7.79 14.84
CA THR A 139 -6.37 -7.46 15.35
C THR A 139 -6.11 -5.94 15.27
N VAL A 140 -6.37 -5.32 14.12
CA VAL A 140 -6.26 -3.87 13.93
C VAL A 140 -7.11 -3.12 14.95
N LYS A 141 -8.41 -3.43 15.01
CA LYS A 141 -9.36 -2.82 15.94
C LYS A 141 -8.94 -2.96 17.40
N ASN A 142 -8.38 -4.12 17.77
CA ASN A 142 -7.98 -4.39 19.14
C ASN A 142 -6.69 -3.69 19.53
N LEU A 143 -5.73 -3.53 18.60
CA LEU A 143 -4.38 -3.02 18.89
C LEU A 143 -4.19 -1.53 18.61
N MET A 144 -5.13 -0.90 17.91
CA MET A 144 -5.15 0.54 17.61
C MET A 144 -6.32 1.23 18.33
N PRO A 145 -6.32 1.30 19.68
CA PRO A 145 -7.48 1.77 20.46
C PRO A 145 -7.80 3.26 20.28
N ASN A 146 -6.90 4.02 19.66
CA ASN A 146 -7.07 5.45 19.41
C ASN A 146 -7.87 5.74 18.13
N LEU A 147 -8.23 4.70 17.36
CA LEU A 147 -9.02 4.83 16.13
C LEU A 147 -10.36 4.10 16.30
N ASP A 148 -11.44 4.75 15.84
CA ASP A 148 -12.76 4.13 15.78
C ASP A 148 -13.01 3.54 14.40
N PHE A 149 -12.95 2.22 14.30
CA PHE A 149 -13.18 1.46 13.07
C PHE A 149 -14.67 1.23 12.75
N LYS A 150 -15.60 1.85 13.50
CA LYS A 150 -17.05 1.72 13.25
C LYS A 150 -17.45 2.16 11.84
N TYR A 151 -16.75 3.15 11.28
CA TYR A 151 -17.01 3.72 9.96
C TYR A 151 -15.90 3.40 8.95
N ALA A 152 -15.05 2.42 9.26
CA ALA A 152 -14.04 1.96 8.32
C ALA A 152 -14.74 1.36 7.09
N GLU A 153 -14.20 1.70 5.91
CA GLU A 153 -14.55 1.01 4.66
C GLU A 153 -14.09 -0.46 4.73
N ASP A 154 -14.67 -1.30 3.87
CA ASP A 154 -14.21 -2.68 3.72
C ASP A 154 -12.76 -2.73 3.23
N ILE A 155 -12.12 -3.89 3.41
CA ILE A 155 -10.72 -4.05 3.00
C ILE A 155 -10.67 -4.09 1.47
N VAL A 156 -9.94 -3.16 0.87
CA VAL A 156 -9.65 -3.18 -0.57
C VAL A 156 -8.34 -3.94 -0.78
N ALA A 157 -8.43 -5.14 -1.35
CA ALA A 157 -7.27 -5.93 -1.72
C ALA A 157 -6.82 -5.57 -3.13
N LEU A 158 -5.53 -5.28 -3.29
CA LEU A 158 -4.93 -4.89 -4.57
C LEU A 158 -3.78 -5.82 -4.94
N SER A 159 -3.69 -6.15 -6.23
CA SER A 159 -2.65 -6.96 -6.83
C SER A 159 -1.99 -6.19 -7.97
N TYR A 160 -0.67 -6.02 -7.86
CA TYR A 160 0.15 -5.31 -8.86
C TYR A 160 0.97 -6.33 -9.65
N HIS A 161 0.61 -6.51 -10.92
CA HIS A 161 1.40 -7.29 -11.88
C HIS A 161 2.56 -6.47 -12.45
N PRO A 162 3.52 -7.06 -13.17
CA PRO A 162 4.59 -6.29 -13.82
C PRO A 162 4.03 -5.13 -14.67
N GLY A 163 4.50 -3.90 -14.40
CA GLY A 163 4.00 -2.65 -14.99
C GLY A 163 2.76 -2.04 -14.29
N GLY A 164 2.21 -2.73 -13.29
CA GLY A 164 1.20 -2.20 -12.39
C GLY A 164 1.80 -1.17 -11.44
N HIS A 165 1.04 -0.14 -11.13
CA HIS A 165 1.52 1.01 -10.37
C HIS A 165 0.35 1.80 -9.77
N TYR A 166 0.66 2.70 -8.84
CA TYR A 166 -0.28 3.66 -8.29
C TYR A 166 0.45 4.98 -8.06
N ALA A 167 0.19 5.97 -8.92
CA ALA A 167 0.81 7.27 -8.84
C ALA A 167 0.38 8.01 -7.58
N THR A 168 1.19 9.01 -7.19
CA THR A 168 0.96 9.84 -6.02
C THR A 168 -0.42 10.48 -6.06
N HIS A 169 -1.20 10.28 -4.98
CA HIS A 169 -2.55 10.79 -4.87
C HIS A 169 -2.92 10.98 -3.39
N HIS A 170 -4.09 11.56 -3.16
CA HIS A 170 -4.71 11.64 -1.85
C HIS A 170 -5.80 10.59 -1.70
N ASP A 171 -5.90 9.98 -0.52
CA ASP A 171 -6.96 9.01 -0.24
C ASP A 171 -8.31 9.67 0.04
N TYR A 172 -8.33 10.93 0.48
CA TYR A 172 -9.56 11.66 0.71
C TYR A 172 -10.28 11.95 -0.61
N LEU A 173 -11.61 12.00 -0.55
CA LEU A 173 -12.46 12.25 -1.70
C LEU A 173 -12.54 13.75 -1.98
N GLU A 174 -12.37 14.13 -3.24
CA GLU A 174 -12.54 15.50 -3.72
C GLU A 174 -13.90 15.66 -4.37
N TYR A 175 -14.64 16.69 -3.95
CA TYR A 175 -15.92 17.07 -4.57
C TYR A 175 -15.83 18.54 -5.00
N PRO A 176 -16.37 18.92 -6.17
CA PRO A 176 -16.34 20.31 -6.60
C PRO A 176 -17.12 21.24 -5.65
N SER A 177 -18.17 20.72 -5.00
CA SER A 177 -18.92 21.44 -3.98
C SER A 177 -19.68 20.52 -3.01
N GLU A 178 -20.12 21.05 -1.86
CA GLU A 178 -20.97 20.31 -0.89
C GLU A 178 -22.29 19.82 -1.49
N LYS A 179 -22.75 20.44 -2.58
CA LYS A 179 -23.97 20.03 -3.27
C LYS A 179 -23.79 18.69 -3.98
N GLU A 180 -22.56 18.35 -4.35
CA GLU A 180 -22.19 17.15 -5.10
C GLU A 180 -21.70 16.02 -4.20
N TRP A 181 -21.74 16.19 -2.87
CA TRP A 181 -21.47 15.09 -1.96
C TRP A 181 -22.40 13.92 -2.25
N ASP A 182 -21.83 12.73 -2.39
CA ASP A 182 -22.58 11.49 -2.50
C ASP A 182 -23.20 11.11 -1.13
N ALA A 183 -23.88 9.97 -1.10
CA ALA A 183 -24.50 9.48 0.12
C ALA A 183 -23.47 9.10 1.21
N TRP A 184 -22.27 8.67 0.82
CA TRP A 184 -21.23 8.28 1.77
C TRP A 184 -20.67 9.50 2.50
N MET A 185 -20.20 10.50 1.75
CA MET A 185 -19.65 11.75 2.28
C MET A 185 -20.66 12.48 3.18
N ARG A 186 -21.96 12.47 2.84
CA ARG A 186 -23.01 13.07 3.67
C ARG A 186 -23.24 12.36 5.00
N ASN A 187 -23.10 11.04 5.04
CA ASN A 187 -23.45 10.23 6.20
C ASN A 187 -22.24 9.97 7.12
N TYR A 188 -21.05 9.87 6.55
CA TYR A 188 -19.84 9.41 7.23
C TYR A 188 -18.69 10.42 7.19
N GLY A 189 -18.77 11.42 6.30
CA GLY A 189 -17.69 12.38 6.07
C GLY A 189 -16.61 11.83 5.15
N ASN A 190 -15.45 12.49 5.17
CA ASN A 190 -14.32 12.15 4.32
C ASN A 190 -13.33 11.22 5.03
N ARG A 191 -12.49 10.52 4.27
CA ARG A 191 -11.39 9.71 4.80
C ARG A 191 -10.38 10.64 5.49
N PHE A 192 -10.02 10.29 6.72
CA PHE A 192 -9.04 11.04 7.53
C PHE A 192 -7.72 10.29 7.73
N GLY A 193 -7.65 9.03 7.33
CA GLY A 193 -6.47 8.19 7.42
C GLY A 193 -6.68 6.85 6.73
N THR A 194 -5.56 6.22 6.37
CA THR A 194 -5.51 4.95 5.63
C THR A 194 -4.56 4.01 6.33
N LEU A 195 -4.93 2.75 6.44
CA LEU A 195 -4.07 1.68 6.91
C LEU A 195 -3.74 0.77 5.73
N ILE A 196 -2.48 0.80 5.30
CA ILE A 196 -1.92 -0.13 4.32
C ILE A 196 -1.31 -1.30 5.11
N MET A 197 -1.68 -2.53 4.73
CA MET A 197 -1.39 -3.76 5.46
C MET A 197 -0.61 -4.74 4.59
#